data_AF-A0A374WBU9-F1
#
_entry.id   AF-A0A374WBU9-F1
#
_cell.length_a   1.000
_cell.length_b   1.000
_cell.length_c   1.000
_cell.angle_alpha   90.00
_cell.angle_beta   90.00
_cell.angle_gamma   90.00
#
_symmetry.space_group_name_H-M   'P 1'
#
loop_
_entity.id
_entity.type
_entity.pdbx_description
1 polymer ?
#
loop_
_entity_poly.entity_id
_entity_poly.type
_entity_poly.pdbx_seq_one_letter_code
_entity_poly.pdbx_strand_id
1 'polypeptide(L)'
;MEYFKNLVVGLLTGISAYLNPISGEVHSLIAVFFLNFFFGLLSALLVSHESFNFRKAWRCIVEATVFFTLICCIYYVGDHKGNPEGALQCVSFITYSVFYFYGVNILRNIKNLLPEVSLGYKVFAFLYYVLSVEFIKNIPYLTNYLNANKKEEVLNKEDIK
;
A
#
# COMPACT_ATOMS: atom_id res chain seq x y z
N MET A 1 3.69 38.72 8.58
CA MET A 1 4.16 37.52 7.84
C MET A 1 5.07 36.65 8.68
N GLU A 2 6.11 37.22 9.32
CA GLU A 2 7.10 36.45 10.09
C GLU A 2 6.53 35.75 11.33
N TYR A 3 5.68 36.43 12.11
CA TYR A 3 4.96 35.82 13.25
C TYR A 3 4.07 34.64 12.83
N PHE A 4 3.36 34.76 11.70
CA PHE A 4 2.51 33.68 11.19
C PHE A 4 3.37 32.48 10.73
N LYS A 5 4.48 32.74 10.03
CA LYS A 5 5.43 31.70 9.64
C LYS A 5 6.00 30.98 10.86
N ASN A 6 6.41 31.71 11.88
CA ASN A 6 6.96 31.14 13.12
C ASN A 6 5.92 30.32 13.88
N LEU A 7 4.65 30.76 13.89
CA LEU A 7 3.54 30.02 14.48
C LEU A 7 3.30 28.69 13.75
N VAL A 8 3.28 28.70 12.41
CA VAL A 8 3.12 27.47 11.61
C VAL A 8 4.28 26.51 11.85
N VAL A 9 5.52 27.01 11.84
CA VAL A 9 6.71 26.19 12.11
C VAL A 9 6.67 25.60 13.52
N GLY A 10 6.28 26.39 14.52
CA GLY A 10 6.15 25.94 15.91
C GLY A 10 5.11 24.82 16.06
N LEU A 11 3.93 24.97 15.44
CA LEU A 11 2.88 23.95 15.44
C LEU A 11 3.35 22.65 14.76
N LEU A 12 3.95 22.76 13.58
CA LEU A 12 4.48 21.58 12.86
C LEU A 12 5.58 20.88 13.64
N THR A 13 6.45 21.64 14.31
CA THR A 13 7.52 21.08 15.15
C THR A 13 6.93 20.37 16.36
N GLY A 14 5.92 20.96 17.01
CA GLY A 14 5.21 20.33 18.13
C GLY A 14 4.52 19.02 17.75
N ILE A 15 3.83 19.00 16.60
CA ILE A 15 3.20 17.77 16.06
C ILE A 15 4.27 16.72 15.73
N SER A 16 5.37 17.15 15.10
CA SER A 16 6.48 16.24 14.75
C SER A 16 7.12 15.63 16.00
N ALA A 17 7.30 16.43 17.06
CA ALA A 17 7.83 15.95 18.33
C ALA A 17 6.88 14.93 18.99
N TYR A 18 5.57 15.18 18.95
CA TYR A 18 4.56 14.25 19.48
C TYR A 18 4.53 12.93 18.72
N LEU A 19 4.63 12.97 17.38
CA LEU A 19 4.61 11.78 16.53
C LEU A 19 5.98 11.10 16.38
N ASN A 20 7.01 11.62 17.05
CA ASN A 20 8.36 11.05 17.00
C ASN A 20 8.42 9.55 17.34
N PRO A 21 7.63 9.02 18.30
CA PRO A 21 7.64 7.59 18.61
C PRO A 21 7.21 6.67 17.45
N ILE A 22 6.42 7.19 16.50
CA ILE A 22 6.02 6.46 15.29
C ILE A 22 6.79 6.92 14.04
N SER A 23 7.83 7.74 14.20
CA SER A 23 8.57 8.29 13.07
C SER A 23 9.18 7.21 12.18
N GLY A 24 9.72 6.13 12.74
CA GLY A 24 10.28 5.02 11.96
C GLY A 24 9.25 4.37 11.04
N GLU A 25 8.02 4.20 11.53
CA GLU A 25 6.88 3.67 10.78
C GLU A 25 6.48 4.60 9.63
N VAL A 26 6.42 5.90 9.92
CA VAL A 26 6.10 6.95 8.93
C VAL A 26 7.14 7.01 7.80
N HIS A 27 8.44 7.03 8.13
CA HIS A 27 9.51 7.05 7.12
C HIS A 27 9.47 5.80 6.23
N SER A 28 9.22 4.65 6.84
CA SER A 28 9.15 3.38 6.12
C SER A 28 7.92 3.31 5.21
N LEU A 29 6.76 3.81 5.65
CA LEU A 29 5.57 3.97 4.81
C LEU A 29 5.85 4.87 3.62
N ILE A 30 6.45 6.05 3.83
CA ILE A 30 6.81 6.97 2.75
C ILE A 30 7.72 6.29 1.73
N ALA A 31 8.73 5.54 2.19
CA ALA A 31 9.63 4.79 1.30
C ALA A 31 8.88 3.74 0.47
N VAL A 32 8.00 2.95 1.10
CA VAL A 32 7.21 1.93 0.41
C VAL A 32 6.21 2.54 -0.58
N PHE A 33 5.53 3.64 -0.21
CA PHE A 33 4.64 4.37 -1.12
C PHE A 33 5.40 4.91 -2.33
N PHE A 34 6.59 5.50 -2.10
CA PHE A 34 7.43 6.00 -3.16
C PHE A 34 7.83 4.89 -4.13
N LEU A 35 8.31 3.75 -3.61
CA LEU A 35 8.68 2.61 -4.45
C LEU A 35 7.49 2.05 -5.22
N ASN A 36 6.33 1.89 -4.56
CA ASN A 36 5.12 1.41 -5.20
C ASN A 36 4.66 2.35 -6.33
N PHE A 37 4.67 3.66 -6.08
CA PHE A 37 4.37 4.67 -7.10
C PHE A 37 5.39 4.63 -8.24
N PHE A 38 6.69 4.60 -7.95
CA PHE A 38 7.77 4.63 -8.92
C PHE A 38 7.72 3.41 -9.87
N PHE A 39 7.67 2.19 -9.33
CA PHE A 39 7.58 0.99 -10.16
C PHE A 39 6.22 0.86 -10.86
N GLY A 40 5.13 1.31 -10.23
CA GLY A 40 3.82 1.38 -10.87
C GLY A 40 3.81 2.32 -12.08
N LEU A 41 4.45 3.48 -11.96
CA LEU A 41 4.60 4.44 -13.04
C LEU A 41 5.49 3.90 -14.17
N LEU A 42 6.66 3.35 -13.83
CA LEU A 42 7.56 2.77 -14.83
C LEU A 42 6.88 1.65 -15.62
N SER A 43 6.21 0.73 -14.93
CA SER A 43 5.48 -0.37 -15.55
C SER A 43 4.39 0.13 -16.51
N ALA A 44 3.63 1.16 -16.11
CA ALA A 44 2.58 1.75 -16.96
C ALA A 44 3.14 2.40 -18.23
N LEU A 45 4.23 3.17 -18.11
CA LEU A 45 4.84 3.87 -19.23
C LEU A 45 5.58 2.94 -20.20
N LEU A 46 6.36 1.99 -19.67
CA LEU A 46 7.28 1.16 -20.46
C LEU A 46 6.64 -0.11 -21.02
N VAL A 47 5.70 -0.72 -20.28
CA VAL A 47 5.10 -2.01 -20.67
C VAL A 47 3.74 -1.80 -21.32
N SER A 48 2.89 -0.97 -20.72
CA SER A 48 1.51 -0.79 -21.19
C SER A 48 1.37 0.32 -22.24
N HIS A 49 2.45 1.06 -22.55
CA HIS A 49 2.44 2.28 -23.37
C HIS A 49 1.32 3.27 -22.99
N GLU A 50 0.88 3.24 -21.74
CA GLU A 50 -0.18 4.13 -21.27
C GLU A 50 0.39 5.54 -21.09
N SER A 51 -0.35 6.55 -21.55
CA SER A 51 -0.02 7.93 -21.20
C SER A 51 -0.15 8.13 -19.68
N PHE A 52 0.73 8.96 -19.12
CA PHE A 52 0.69 9.32 -17.70
C PHE A 52 -0.73 9.77 -17.28
N ASN A 53 -1.29 9.10 -16.28
CA ASN A 53 -2.63 9.39 -15.78
C ASN A 53 -2.54 10.01 -14.38
N PHE A 54 -2.79 11.32 -14.31
CA PHE A 54 -2.79 12.08 -13.05
C PHE A 54 -3.77 11.50 -12.01
N ARG A 55 -4.86 10.86 -12.45
CA ARG A 55 -5.83 10.21 -11.56
C ARG A 55 -5.21 9.02 -10.81
N LYS A 56 -4.27 8.30 -11.41
CA LYS A 56 -3.55 7.19 -10.75
C LYS A 56 -2.60 7.72 -9.69
N ALA A 57 -1.88 8.80 -9.98
CA ALA A 57 -1.01 9.46 -9.01
C ALA A 57 -1.80 10.01 -7.81
N TRP A 58 -2.95 10.65 -8.07
CA TRP A 58 -3.81 11.16 -7.00
C TRP A 58 -4.33 10.06 -6.07
N ARG A 59 -4.71 8.90 -6.61
CA ARG A 59 -5.14 7.76 -5.78
C ARG A 59 -4.05 7.29 -4.81
N CYS A 60 -2.80 7.23 -5.27
CA CYS A 60 -1.67 6.88 -4.40
C CYS A 60 -1.46 7.89 -3.25
N ILE A 61 -1.63 9.18 -3.52
CA ILE A 61 -1.54 10.23 -2.48
C ILE A 61 -2.67 10.08 -1.46
N VAL A 62 -3.89 9.81 -1.93
CA VAL A 62 -5.05 9.58 -1.05
C VAL A 62 -4.82 8.35 -0.18
N GLU A 63 -4.36 7.24 -0.74
CA GLU A 63 -4.00 6.04 0.02
C GLU A 63 -2.96 6.35 1.10
N ALA A 64 -1.85 7.01 0.74
CA ALA A 64 -0.81 7.40 1.69
C ALA A 64 -1.35 8.28 2.82
N THR A 65 -2.22 9.24 2.50
CA THR A 65 -2.85 10.12 3.49
C THR A 65 -3.73 9.33 4.46
N VAL A 66 -4.56 8.40 3.95
CA VAL A 66 -5.45 7.57 4.78
C VAL A 66 -4.64 6.72 5.76
N PHE A 67 -3.57 6.07 5.30
CA PHE A 67 -2.71 5.26 6.16
C PHE A 67 -1.97 6.10 7.20
N PHE A 68 -1.45 7.27 6.82
CA PHE A 68 -0.80 8.20 7.74
C PHE A 68 -1.77 8.68 8.84
N THR A 69 -2.98 9.09 8.47
CA THR A 69 -4.00 9.50 9.44
C THR A 69 -4.37 8.36 10.38
N LEU A 70 -4.54 7.14 9.86
CA LEU A 70 -4.89 5.97 10.65
C LEU A 70 -3.86 5.70 11.75
N ILE A 71 -2.56 5.65 11.43
CA ILE A 71 -1.53 5.37 12.42
C ILE A 71 -1.40 6.49 13.47
N CYS A 72 -1.61 7.74 13.07
CA CYS A 72 -1.62 8.88 14.00
C CYS A 72 -2.80 8.78 14.99
N CYS A 73 -4.00 8.40 14.50
CA CYS A 73 -5.16 8.20 15.35
C CYS A 73 -4.97 7.05 16.34
N ILE A 74 -4.41 5.92 15.90
CA ILE A 74 -4.12 4.78 16.77
C ILE A 74 -3.17 5.19 17.90
N TYR A 75 -2.07 5.86 17.55
CA TYR A 75 -1.09 6.33 18.53
C TYR A 75 -1.73 7.33 19.52
N TYR A 76 -2.45 8.33 19.01
CA TYR A 76 -3.14 9.32 19.83
C TYR A 76 -4.09 8.68 20.85
N VAL A 77 -4.93 7.74 20.41
CA VAL A 77 -5.88 7.05 21.29
C VAL A 77 -5.15 6.19 22.32
N GLY A 78 -4.12 5.45 21.92
CA GLY A 78 -3.40 4.56 22.85
C GLY A 78 -2.59 5.32 23.90
N ASP A 79 -2.00 6.46 23.52
CA ASP A 79 -1.33 7.39 24.43
C ASP A 79 -2.32 7.96 25.47
N HIS A 80 -3.50 8.43 25.03
CA HIS A 80 -4.54 8.94 25.94
C HIS A 80 -5.18 7.86 26.82
N LYS A 81 -5.13 6.60 26.40
CA LYS A 81 -5.54 5.45 27.23
C LYS A 81 -4.49 5.05 28.27
N GLY A 82 -3.32 5.71 28.29
CA GLY A 82 -2.21 5.36 29.17
C GLY A 82 -1.50 4.07 28.76
N ASN A 83 -1.66 3.62 27.50
CA ASN A 83 -0.98 2.43 26.96
C ASN A 83 -0.30 2.75 25.61
N PRO A 84 0.74 3.59 25.61
CA PRO A 84 1.45 3.96 24.38
C PRO A 84 2.17 2.76 23.75
N GLU A 85 2.69 1.81 24.53
CA GLU A 85 3.37 0.64 23.96
C GLU A 85 2.43 -0.27 23.16
N GLY A 86 1.23 -0.53 23.67
CA GLY A 86 0.20 -1.24 22.92
C GLY A 86 -0.19 -0.50 21.63
N ALA A 87 -0.24 0.83 21.68
CA ALA A 87 -0.49 1.67 20.51
C ALA A 87 0.60 1.50 19.44
N LEU A 88 1.87 1.52 19.85
CA LEU A 88 3.01 1.33 18.95
C LEU A 88 2.96 -0.04 18.28
N GLN A 89 2.65 -1.11 19.02
CA GLN A 89 2.47 -2.45 18.45
C GLN A 89 1.34 -2.50 17.41
N CYS A 90 0.21 -1.86 17.69
CA CYS A 90 -0.89 -1.76 16.74
C CYS A 90 -0.48 -0.99 15.47
N VAL A 91 0.25 0.13 15.62
CA VAL A 91 0.79 0.88 14.49
C VAL A 91 1.71 0.01 13.65
N SER A 92 2.70 -0.66 14.25
CA SER A 92 3.63 -1.54 13.52
C SER A 92 2.89 -2.67 12.80
N PHE A 93 1.86 -3.27 13.41
CA PHE A 93 1.07 -4.32 12.77
C PHE A 93 0.36 -3.83 11.50
N ILE A 94 -0.25 -2.64 11.55
CA ILE A 94 -0.87 -2.01 10.38
C ILE A 94 0.19 -1.69 9.33
N THR A 95 1.32 -1.12 9.73
CA THR A 95 2.41 -0.78 8.82
C THR A 95 2.99 -2.01 8.10
N TYR A 96 3.24 -3.12 8.80
CA TYR A 96 3.70 -4.37 8.18
C TYR A 96 2.66 -4.96 7.22
N SER A 97 1.37 -4.82 7.53
CA SER A 97 0.29 -5.22 6.61
C SER A 97 0.36 -4.42 5.31
N VAL A 98 0.57 -3.11 5.42
CA VAL A 98 0.75 -2.20 4.29
C VAL A 98 2.01 -2.55 3.48
N PHE A 99 3.12 -2.86 4.14
CA PHE A 99 4.35 -3.31 3.48
C PHE A 99 4.14 -4.59 2.68
N TYR A 100 3.37 -5.52 3.22
CA TYR A 100 3.04 -6.75 2.50
C TYR A 100 2.24 -6.44 1.22
N PHE A 101 1.14 -5.69 1.31
CA PHE A 101 0.30 -5.39 0.15
C PHE A 101 1.05 -4.60 -0.94
N TYR A 102 1.80 -3.56 -0.55
CA TYR A 102 2.59 -2.79 -1.51
C TYR A 102 3.83 -3.53 -1.97
N GLY A 103 4.45 -4.35 -1.13
CA GLY A 103 5.57 -5.21 -1.52
C GLY A 103 5.16 -6.17 -2.64
N VAL A 104 4.01 -6.83 -2.52
CA VAL A 104 3.45 -7.67 -3.59
C VAL A 104 3.19 -6.87 -4.87
N ASN A 105 2.67 -5.64 -4.76
CA ASN A 105 2.45 -4.77 -5.93
C ASN A 105 3.77 -4.34 -6.60
N ILE A 106 4.80 -3.99 -5.81
CA ILE A 106 6.14 -3.65 -6.29
C ILE A 106 6.74 -4.85 -7.03
N LEU A 107 6.70 -6.04 -6.44
CA LEU A 107 7.19 -7.27 -7.08
C LEU A 107 6.48 -7.55 -8.40
N ARG A 108 5.15 -7.35 -8.45
CA ARG A 108 4.36 -7.47 -9.69
C ARG A 108 4.86 -6.50 -10.78
N ASN A 109 5.07 -5.23 -10.42
CA ASN A 109 5.51 -4.20 -11.36
C ASN A 109 6.95 -4.45 -11.83
N ILE A 110 7.87 -4.85 -10.94
CA ILE A 110 9.24 -5.22 -11.32
C ILE A 110 9.24 -6.44 -12.24
N LYS A 111 8.47 -7.48 -11.89
CA LYS A 111 8.32 -8.67 -12.75
C LYS A 111 7.89 -8.27 -14.16
N ASN A 112 6.89 -7.41 -14.30
CA ASN A 112 6.38 -6.99 -15.60
C ASN A 112 7.35 -6.10 -16.39
N LEU A 113 8.24 -5.37 -15.71
CA LEU A 113 9.27 -4.55 -16.34
C LEU A 113 10.42 -5.37 -16.92
N LEU A 114 10.65 -6.58 -16.41
CA LEU A 114 11.77 -7.43 -16.81
C LEU A 114 11.39 -8.32 -17.99
N PRO A 115 12.30 -8.56 -18.96
CA PRO A 115 12.04 -9.49 -20.06
C PRO A 115 11.84 -10.91 -19.53
N GLU A 116 10.83 -11.64 -20.02
CA GLU A 116 10.48 -12.99 -19.52
C GLU A 116 11.61 -14.01 -19.61
N VAL A 117 12.49 -13.85 -20.60
CA VAL A 117 13.66 -14.70 -20.81
C VAL A 117 14.77 -14.48 -19.77
N SER A 118 14.73 -13.35 -19.05
CA SER A 118 15.78 -12.96 -18.10
C SER A 118 15.72 -13.77 -16.79
N LEU A 119 16.87 -13.99 -16.17
CA LEU A 119 16.95 -14.59 -14.84
C LEU A 119 16.22 -13.74 -13.79
N GLY A 120 16.32 -12.41 -13.92
CA GLY A 120 15.63 -11.46 -13.03
C GLY A 120 14.11 -11.66 -13.05
N TYR A 121 13.52 -11.80 -14.24
CA TYR A 121 12.09 -12.09 -14.36
C TYR A 121 11.69 -13.34 -13.58
N LYS A 122 12.44 -14.44 -13.74
CA LYS A 122 12.15 -15.71 -13.05
C LYS A 122 12.20 -15.57 -11.52
N VAL A 123 13.17 -14.84 -10.99
CA VAL A 123 13.30 -14.58 -9.55
C VAL A 123 12.11 -13.76 -9.04
N PHE A 124 11.84 -12.61 -9.66
CA PHE A 124 10.72 -11.75 -9.23
C PHE A 124 9.36 -12.40 -9.46
N ALA A 125 9.20 -13.23 -10.50
CA ALA A 125 8.00 -14.02 -10.74
C ALA A 125 7.76 -15.05 -9.63
N PHE A 126 8.81 -15.76 -9.20
CA PHE A 126 8.71 -16.70 -8.10
C PHE A 126 8.38 -16.01 -6.76
N LEU A 127 9.08 -14.92 -6.43
CA LEU A 127 8.81 -14.13 -5.22
C LEU A 127 7.38 -13.61 -5.22
N TYR A 128 6.92 -13.07 -6.35
CA TYR A 128 5.55 -12.62 -6.52
C TYR A 128 4.56 -13.78 -6.34
N TYR A 129 4.79 -14.95 -6.94
CA TYR A 129 3.91 -16.11 -6.83
C TYR A 129 3.75 -16.59 -5.37
N VAL A 130 4.84 -16.70 -4.63
CA VAL A 130 4.83 -17.14 -3.22
C VAL A 130 4.15 -16.09 -2.35
N LEU A 131 4.56 -14.82 -2.45
CA LEU A 131 4.06 -13.77 -1.57
C LEU A 131 2.63 -13.35 -1.89
N SER A 132 2.20 -13.39 -3.14
CA SER A 132 0.78 -13.17 -3.52
C SER A 132 -0.12 -14.37 -3.20
N VAL A 133 0.46 -15.45 -2.68
CA VAL A 133 -0.24 -16.70 -2.33
C VAL A 133 -1.01 -17.26 -3.54
N GLU A 134 -0.48 -17.05 -4.75
CA GLU A 134 -1.16 -17.44 -6.00
C GLU A 134 -1.36 -18.96 -6.10
N PHE A 135 -0.57 -19.76 -5.38
CA PHE A 135 -0.74 -21.21 -5.29
C PHE A 135 -2.11 -21.64 -4.73
N ILE A 136 -2.77 -20.80 -3.93
CA ILE A 136 -4.12 -21.09 -3.42
C ILE A 136 -5.15 -21.15 -4.57
N LYS A 137 -4.94 -20.41 -5.67
CA LYS A 137 -5.79 -20.46 -6.86
C LYS A 137 -5.61 -21.74 -7.70
N ASN A 138 -4.62 -22.56 -7.36
CA ASN A 138 -4.40 -23.87 -7.98
C ASN A 138 -5.00 -25.01 -7.16
N ILE A 139 -5.71 -24.70 -6.06
CA ILE A 139 -6.48 -25.68 -5.29
C ILE A 139 -7.83 -25.91 -5.98
N PRO A 140 -8.08 -27.10 -6.56
CA PRO A 140 -9.21 -27.34 -7.46
C PRO A 140 -10.58 -26.99 -6.84
N TYR A 141 -10.76 -27.22 -5.54
CA TYR A 141 -12.03 -26.92 -4.86
C TYR A 141 -12.29 -25.42 -4.62
N LEU A 142 -11.25 -24.63 -4.35
CA LEU A 142 -11.41 -23.19 -4.11
C LEU A 142 -11.66 -22.42 -5.42
N THR A 143 -11.01 -22.83 -6.50
CA THR A 143 -11.20 -22.23 -7.82
C THR A 143 -12.61 -22.46 -8.34
N ASN A 144 -13.16 -23.66 -8.12
CA ASN A 144 -14.56 -23.95 -8.44
C ASN A 144 -15.53 -23.09 -7.61
N TYR A 145 -15.26 -22.91 -6.32
CA TYR A 145 -16.07 -22.04 -5.45
C TYR A 145 -16.05 -20.57 -5.87
N LEU A 146 -14.87 -20.00 -6.16
CA LEU A 146 -14.73 -18.61 -6.60
C LEU A 146 -15.40 -18.36 -7.96
N ASN A 147 -15.30 -19.32 -8.89
CA ASN A 147 -15.92 -19.22 -10.21
C ASN A 147 -17.45 -19.34 -10.15
N ALA A 148 -18.00 -20.14 -9.24
CA ALA A 148 -19.45 -20.23 -9.03
C ALA A 148 -20.03 -18.88 -8.54
N ASN A 149 -19.42 -18.27 -7.53
CA ASN A 149 -19.85 -16.97 -6.99
C ASN A 149 -19.74 -15.83 -8.03
N LYS A 150 -18.67 -15.82 -8.83
CA LYS A 150 -18.49 -14.82 -9.89
C LYS A 150 -19.55 -14.93 -10.99
N LYS A 151 -20.06 -16.13 -11.24
CA LYS A 151 -21.13 -16.38 -12.22
C LYS A 151 -22.49 -15.92 -11.68
N GLU A 152 -22.77 -16.14 -10.39
CA GLU A 152 -23.97 -15.63 -9.72
C GLU A 152 -24.01 -14.09 -9.67
N GLU A 153 -22.87 -13.42 -9.41
CA GLU A 153 -22.79 -11.95 -9.44
C GLU A 153 -23.06 -11.35 -10.84
N VAL A 154 -22.70 -12.07 -11.91
CA VAL A 154 -22.94 -11.62 -13.29
C VAL A 154 -24.41 -11.80 -13.66
N LEU A 155 -25.02 -12.96 -13.33
CA LEU A 155 -26.47 -13.17 -13.55
C LEU A 155 -27.31 -12.12 -12.80
N ASN A 156 -27.00 -11.89 -11.52
CA ASN A 156 -27.77 -10.96 -10.71
C ASN A 156 -27.62 -9.48 -11.16
N LYS A 157 -26.60 -9.15 -11.96
CA LYS A 157 -26.43 -7.83 -12.58
C LYS A 157 -27.13 -7.71 -13.94
N GLU A 158 -27.36 -8.81 -14.63
CA GLU A 158 -28.13 -8.86 -15.87
C GLU A 158 -29.63 -8.84 -15.59
N ASP A 159 -30.09 -9.45 -14.49
CA ASP A 159 -31.50 -9.46 -14.07
C ASP A 159 -32.02 -8.11 -13.52
N ILE A 160 -31.12 -7.13 -13.28
CA ILE A 160 -31.45 -5.79 -12.76
C ILE A 160 -31.44 -4.72 -13.89
N LYS A 161 -31.16 -5.11 -15.13
CA LYS A 161 -31.20 -4.23 -16.32
C LYS A 161 -32.49 -4.40 -17.12
#